data_AF-A0A2P5EF86-F1
#
_entry.id   AF-A0A2P5EF86-F1
#
_cell.length_a   1.000
_cell.length_b   1.000
_cell.length_c   1.000
_cell.angle_alpha   90.00
_cell.angle_beta   90.00
_cell.angle_gamma   90.00
#
_symmetry.space_group_name_H-M   'P 1'
#
loop_
_entity.id
_entity.type
_entity.pdbx_description
1 polymer ?
#
loop_
_entity_poly.entity_id
_entity_poly.type
_entity_poly.pdbx_seq_one_letter_code
_entity_poly.pdbx_strand_id
1 'polypeptide(L)'
;MYAEDGNLEMGNPHKREEMKKGYKTLGVICDGSAEYSRNDFPFNFIFGSGTSAYQVEGAANEDGRTPSIWDTFAHAGYSHGDNGDVACDQYHKYKEDVQLMADMGLDTYRFSISWSRLIPNGRGPVNPKGLEYYNNLIDELLRHGIQPHVTLVNYDHPQALEDEYGGWVSRKMVKDFIQYADVCFREFGDRVQYWTTVNEPNIFGDGSYDTGIAPPQRCSPPFGVTNCSRGNSSTEPYMVVHHVLLAHASVVRSYRKNYQARQHGFIGLTVYAYFSVPFTDAKEDIIATQRANDFLFGW
;
A
#
# COMPACT_ATOMS: atom_id res chain seq x y z
N MET A 1 31.10 25.31 44.21
CA MET A 1 31.51 26.12 45.37
C MET A 1 31.35 27.57 44.94
N TYR A 2 30.37 28.27 45.54
CA TYR A 2 29.96 29.70 45.44
C TYR A 2 29.55 30.22 44.03
N ALA A 3 28.29 30.55 43.70
CA ALA A 3 27.17 31.30 44.32
C ALA A 3 27.27 32.83 44.20
N GLU A 4 26.23 33.44 43.59
CA GLU A 4 25.49 34.69 43.90
C GLU A 4 24.84 35.22 42.60
N ASP A 5 23.53 35.10 42.42
CA ASP A 5 22.38 35.86 42.97
C ASP A 5 22.23 37.28 42.41
N GLY A 6 21.05 37.52 41.84
CA GLY A 6 20.62 38.80 41.28
C GLY A 6 19.13 38.76 40.94
N ASN A 7 18.29 38.65 41.98
CA ASN A 7 16.85 38.88 41.92
C ASN A 7 16.56 40.38 41.68
N LEU A 8 15.64 40.69 40.76
CA LEU A 8 14.87 41.92 40.76
C LEU A 8 13.39 41.57 40.62
N GLU A 9 12.63 41.96 41.64
CA GLU A 9 11.21 41.67 41.82
C GLU A 9 10.28 42.42 40.86
N MET A 10 9.20 41.70 40.52
CA MET A 10 7.82 42.06 40.20
C MET A 10 7.40 43.54 40.04
N GLY A 11 6.82 43.82 38.86
CA GLY A 11 5.97 44.99 38.58
C GLY A 11 4.71 44.62 37.79
N ASN A 12 3.63 44.37 38.53
CA ASN A 12 2.18 44.46 38.22
C ASN A 12 1.56 43.74 36.97
N PRO A 13 0.64 42.78 37.19
CA PRO A 13 -0.11 42.07 36.16
C PRO A 13 -1.36 42.84 35.71
N HIS A 14 -1.46 43.21 34.44
CA HIS A 14 -2.73 43.26 33.68
C HIS A 14 -2.44 43.70 32.24
N LYS A 15 -3.05 42.98 31.29
CA LYS A 15 -3.05 43.18 29.82
C LYS A 15 -1.94 42.47 29.03
N ARG A 16 -1.95 41.14 29.10
CA ARG A 16 -1.69 40.28 27.92
C ARG A 16 -2.83 39.28 27.79
N GLU A 17 -3.94 39.78 27.27
CA GLU A 17 -4.97 38.96 26.64
C GLU A 17 -4.78 39.10 25.12
N GLU A 18 -4.93 37.98 24.41
CA GLU A 18 -4.80 37.77 22.96
C GLU A 18 -3.43 37.38 22.37
N MET A 19 -3.05 36.11 22.59
CA MET A 19 -2.49 35.23 21.56
C MET A 19 -3.19 33.88 21.70
N LYS A 20 -4.41 33.68 21.17
CA LYS A 20 -4.78 33.23 19.81
C LYS A 20 -3.94 32.05 19.29
N LYS A 21 -4.60 30.87 19.33
CA LYS A 21 -4.41 29.63 18.54
C LYS A 21 -3.10 28.87 18.86
N GLY A 22 -3.04 27.90 19.76
CA GLY A 22 -3.99 26.80 19.94
C GLY A 22 -3.60 25.58 19.10
N TYR A 23 -2.35 25.11 19.17
CA TYR A 23 -2.10 23.70 18.92
C TYR A 23 -2.84 22.93 20.00
N LYS A 24 -3.94 22.28 19.63
CA LYS A 24 -4.46 21.19 20.45
C LYS A 24 -3.39 20.12 20.42
N THR A 25 -2.55 20.08 21.44
CA THR A 25 -1.92 18.84 21.86
C THR A 25 -3.06 17.90 22.25
N LEU A 26 -3.57 17.15 21.29
CA LEU A 26 -4.34 15.95 21.57
C LEU A 26 -3.32 14.93 22.05
N GLY A 27 -2.93 15.05 23.32
CA GLY A 27 -2.65 13.85 24.09
C GLY A 27 -3.96 13.09 24.14
N VAL A 28 -4.15 12.14 23.23
CA VAL A 28 -5.13 11.09 23.45
C VAL A 28 -4.55 10.23 24.56
N ILE A 29 -4.74 10.66 25.80
CA ILE A 29 -4.88 9.71 26.89
C ILE A 29 -6.25 9.12 26.64
N CYS A 30 -6.32 7.94 26.03
CA CYS A 30 -7.52 7.11 26.10
C CYS A 30 -7.67 6.67 27.55
N ASP A 31 -8.09 7.60 28.41
CA ASP A 31 -8.74 7.26 29.66
C ASP A 31 -10.14 6.79 29.29
N GLY A 32 -10.47 5.55 29.61
CA GLY A 32 -11.55 4.77 28.98
C GLY A 32 -12.96 5.29 29.29
N SER A 33 -13.41 6.33 28.60
CA SER A 33 -14.83 6.78 28.69
C SER A 33 -15.40 7.53 27.48
N ALA A 34 -14.67 7.67 26.37
CA ALA A 34 -15.30 7.92 25.07
C ALA A 34 -15.42 6.58 24.34
N GLU A 35 -16.41 5.77 24.71
CA GLU A 35 -16.73 4.53 24.00
C GLU A 35 -17.33 4.87 22.65
N TYR A 36 -16.49 5.00 21.62
CA TYR A 36 -16.97 4.99 20.25
C TYR A 36 -17.48 3.59 19.92
N SER A 37 -18.66 3.54 19.32
CA SER A 37 -19.35 2.33 18.90
C SER A 37 -19.64 2.37 17.41
N ARG A 38 -20.04 1.24 16.84
CA ARG A 38 -20.51 1.19 15.44
C ARG A 38 -21.73 2.10 15.18
N ASN A 39 -22.49 2.45 16.22
CA ASN A 39 -23.67 3.32 16.11
C ASN A 39 -23.30 4.81 15.89
N ASP A 40 -22.05 5.19 16.10
CA ASP A 40 -21.56 6.55 15.86
C ASP A 40 -21.25 6.80 14.37
N PHE A 41 -21.37 5.78 13.53
CA PHE A 41 -21.12 5.82 12.10
C PHE A 41 -22.42 5.59 11.31
N PRO A 42 -22.51 6.04 10.05
CA PRO A 42 -23.63 5.70 9.18
C PRO A 42 -23.87 4.18 9.15
N PHE A 43 -25.13 3.76 9.07
CA PHE A 43 -25.51 2.34 9.15
C PHE A 43 -24.84 1.45 8.06
N ASN A 44 -24.40 2.06 6.95
CA ASN A 44 -23.72 1.42 5.84
C ASN A 44 -22.19 1.64 5.85
N PHE A 45 -21.63 2.12 6.96
CA PHE A 45 -20.19 2.24 7.13
C PHE A 45 -19.57 0.86 7.28
N ILE A 46 -18.49 0.61 6.53
CA ILE A 46 -17.83 -0.68 6.44
C ILE A 46 -16.56 -0.63 7.30
N PHE A 47 -16.47 -1.54 8.28
CA PHE A 47 -15.25 -1.76 9.06
C PHE A 47 -14.54 -3.01 8.55
N GLY A 48 -13.22 -2.96 8.47
CA GLY A 48 -12.44 -4.09 7.98
C GLY A 48 -10.97 -4.02 8.35
N SER A 49 -10.23 -5.01 7.87
CA SER A 49 -8.78 -5.10 7.98
C SER A 49 -8.14 -5.17 6.59
N GLY A 50 -6.83 -4.95 6.52
CA GLY A 50 -6.10 -4.95 5.25
C GLY A 50 -4.73 -5.63 5.36
N THR A 51 -4.38 -6.44 4.37
CA THR A 51 -3.07 -7.12 4.24
C THR A 51 -2.55 -7.04 2.81
N SER A 52 -1.35 -7.57 2.59
CA SER A 52 -0.79 -7.81 1.26
C SER A 52 -0.16 -9.18 1.15
N ALA A 53 -0.19 -9.75 -0.04
CA ALA A 53 0.21 -11.12 -0.31
C ALA A 53 1.60 -11.46 0.24
N TYR A 54 2.63 -10.69 -0.12
CA TYR A 54 4.01 -10.95 0.33
C TYR A 54 4.16 -10.89 1.86
N GLN A 55 3.36 -10.05 2.54
CA GLN A 55 3.46 -9.86 3.98
C GLN A 55 2.80 -10.99 4.80
N VAL A 56 1.85 -11.74 4.22
CA VAL A 56 1.04 -12.70 4.99
C VAL A 56 1.01 -14.11 4.42
N GLU A 57 1.10 -14.27 3.10
CA GLU A 57 0.86 -15.58 2.47
C GLU A 57 1.93 -16.61 2.84
N GLY A 58 3.21 -16.25 2.70
CA GLY A 58 4.28 -17.25 2.75
C GLY A 58 4.23 -18.20 1.57
N ALA A 59 4.61 -19.46 1.81
CA ALA A 59 4.62 -20.52 0.81
C ALA A 59 5.31 -20.07 -0.49
N ALA A 60 6.47 -19.40 -0.34
CA ALA A 60 7.09 -18.62 -1.41
C ALA A 60 7.50 -19.45 -2.63
N ASN A 61 7.79 -20.75 -2.43
CA ASN A 61 8.22 -21.67 -3.48
C ASN A 61 7.29 -22.89 -3.62
N GLU A 62 6.05 -22.76 -3.16
CA GLU A 62 5.07 -23.86 -3.19
C GLU A 62 4.13 -23.75 -4.38
N ASP A 63 3.64 -24.90 -4.84
CA ASP A 63 2.53 -25.01 -5.78
C ASP A 63 2.68 -24.17 -7.06
N GLY A 64 3.92 -24.00 -7.53
CA GLY A 64 4.22 -23.31 -8.78
C GLY A 64 4.27 -21.78 -8.69
N ARG A 65 4.19 -21.18 -7.50
CA ARG A 65 4.59 -19.77 -7.32
C ARG A 65 6.07 -19.60 -7.70
N THR A 66 6.40 -18.50 -8.34
CA THR A 66 7.78 -18.08 -8.60
C THR A 66 8.13 -16.79 -7.82
N PRO A 67 9.42 -16.44 -7.75
CA PRO A 67 9.85 -15.21 -7.07
C PRO A 67 9.20 -13.93 -7.63
N SER A 68 8.75 -13.09 -6.72
CA SER A 68 8.49 -11.65 -6.92
C SER A 68 9.76 -10.84 -6.64
N ILE A 69 9.71 -9.53 -6.93
CA ILE A 69 10.80 -8.62 -6.59
C ILE A 69 11.12 -8.56 -5.09
N TRP A 70 10.14 -8.82 -4.22
CA TRP A 70 10.35 -8.88 -2.80
C TRP A 70 11.15 -10.11 -2.36
N ASP A 71 10.90 -11.28 -2.95
CA ASP A 71 11.66 -12.50 -2.65
C ASP A 71 13.15 -12.28 -2.99
N THR A 72 13.43 -11.79 -4.20
CA THR A 72 14.81 -11.51 -4.63
C THR A 72 15.49 -10.46 -3.78
N PHE A 73 14.79 -9.40 -3.38
CA PHE A 73 15.33 -8.36 -2.51
C PHE A 73 15.66 -8.89 -1.11
N ALA A 74 14.76 -9.65 -0.49
CA ALA A 74 14.97 -10.21 0.83
C ALA A 74 16.11 -11.25 0.83
N HIS A 75 16.13 -12.16 -0.16
CA HIS A 75 17.18 -13.18 -0.29
C HIS A 75 18.56 -12.60 -0.67
N ALA A 76 18.61 -11.39 -1.25
CA ALA A 76 19.85 -10.65 -1.45
C ALA A 76 20.38 -10.00 -0.15
N GLY A 77 19.68 -10.14 0.97
CA GLY A 77 20.09 -9.67 2.29
C GLY A 77 19.64 -8.24 2.63
N TYR A 78 18.80 -7.63 1.80
CA TYR A 78 18.34 -6.25 2.01
C TYR A 78 17.23 -6.11 3.05
N SER A 79 16.68 -7.22 3.53
CA SER A 79 15.71 -7.28 4.63
C SER A 79 16.36 -7.72 5.96
N HIS A 80 17.68 -7.53 6.12
CA HIS A 80 18.41 -7.83 7.36
C HIS A 80 18.29 -9.28 7.89
N GLY A 81 18.10 -10.24 7.00
CA GLY A 81 17.92 -11.66 7.33
C GLY A 81 16.47 -12.11 7.45
N ASP A 82 15.52 -11.17 7.53
CA ASP A 82 14.09 -11.46 7.46
C ASP A 82 13.63 -11.63 6.01
N ASN A 83 12.50 -12.32 5.80
CA ASN A 83 11.88 -12.51 4.49
C ASN A 83 10.40 -12.95 4.63
N GLY A 84 9.70 -12.99 3.50
CA GLY A 84 8.32 -13.46 3.39
C GLY A 84 8.18 -14.95 3.03
N ASP A 85 9.21 -15.79 3.23
CA ASP A 85 9.17 -17.19 2.76
C ASP A 85 8.03 -17.98 3.40
N VAL A 86 7.80 -17.72 4.70
CA VAL A 86 6.69 -18.28 5.50
C VAL A 86 5.71 -17.20 5.94
N ALA A 87 6.17 -15.98 6.24
CA ALA A 87 5.35 -14.89 6.78
C ALA A 87 4.50 -15.35 8.00
N CYS A 88 3.21 -15.03 8.04
CA CYS A 88 2.27 -15.62 9.02
C CYS A 88 1.55 -16.88 8.51
N ASP A 89 1.96 -17.39 7.34
CA ASP A 89 1.50 -18.65 6.75
C ASP A 89 0.01 -18.65 6.35
N GLN A 90 -0.50 -17.50 5.89
CA GLN A 90 -1.90 -17.36 5.45
C GLN A 90 -2.21 -18.27 4.24
N TYR A 91 -1.23 -18.66 3.43
CA TYR A 91 -1.45 -19.61 2.34
C TYR A 91 -2.09 -20.91 2.84
N HIS A 92 -1.65 -21.39 4.00
CA HIS A 92 -2.18 -22.59 4.64
C HIS A 92 -3.28 -22.29 5.66
N LYS A 93 -3.23 -21.13 6.32
CA LYS A 93 -4.06 -20.77 7.49
C LYS A 93 -5.15 -19.74 7.23
N TYR A 94 -5.50 -19.53 5.96
CA TYR A 94 -6.50 -18.51 5.62
C TYR A 94 -7.86 -18.74 6.29
N LYS A 95 -8.24 -19.99 6.62
CA LYS A 95 -9.51 -20.28 7.29
C LYS A 95 -9.52 -19.75 8.72
N GLU A 96 -8.41 -19.91 9.42
CA GLU A 96 -8.19 -19.38 10.76
C GLU A 96 -8.22 -17.85 10.74
N ASP A 97 -7.54 -17.23 9.76
CA ASP A 97 -7.56 -15.77 9.58
C ASP A 97 -8.98 -15.26 9.34
N VAL A 98 -9.75 -15.91 8.46
CA VAL A 98 -11.14 -15.53 8.17
C VAL A 98 -12.03 -15.72 9.41
N GLN A 99 -11.84 -16.81 10.18
CA GLN A 99 -12.59 -17.03 11.42
C GLN A 99 -12.33 -15.90 12.43
N LEU A 100 -11.07 -15.48 12.59
CA LEU A 100 -10.73 -14.35 13.47
C LEU A 100 -11.38 -13.04 13.01
N MET A 101 -11.44 -12.79 11.70
CA MET A 101 -12.14 -11.63 11.15
C MET A 101 -13.64 -11.66 11.42
N ALA A 102 -14.26 -12.84 11.32
CA ALA A 102 -15.67 -13.04 11.62
C ALA A 102 -15.96 -12.83 13.10
N ASP A 103 -15.12 -13.38 14.00
CA ASP A 103 -15.24 -13.23 15.45
C ASP A 103 -15.09 -11.77 15.89
N MET A 104 -14.26 -10.98 15.19
CA MET A 104 -14.12 -9.54 15.39
C MET A 104 -15.28 -8.72 14.82
N GLY A 105 -16.16 -9.32 14.01
CA GLY A 105 -17.29 -8.63 13.37
C GLY A 105 -16.86 -7.65 12.26
N LEU A 106 -15.84 -8.02 11.47
CA LEU A 106 -15.42 -7.25 10.30
C LEU A 106 -16.43 -7.42 9.15
N ASP A 107 -16.71 -6.34 8.43
CA ASP A 107 -17.58 -6.35 7.26
C ASP A 107 -16.81 -6.63 5.96
N THR A 108 -15.50 -6.33 5.95
CA THR A 108 -14.64 -6.48 4.79
C THR A 108 -13.22 -6.91 5.15
N TYR A 109 -12.58 -7.60 4.21
CA TYR A 109 -11.16 -7.87 4.22
C TYR A 109 -10.53 -7.38 2.91
N ARG A 110 -9.58 -6.45 3.03
CA ARG A 110 -8.74 -6.04 1.92
C ARG A 110 -7.50 -6.93 1.85
N PHE A 111 -7.29 -7.59 0.72
CA PHE A 111 -6.06 -8.37 0.47
C PHE A 111 -5.54 -8.09 -0.93
N SER A 112 -4.29 -8.48 -1.22
CA SER A 112 -3.75 -8.44 -2.59
C SER A 112 -3.61 -9.85 -3.16
N ILE A 113 -3.71 -9.94 -4.49
CA ILE A 113 -3.38 -11.17 -5.21
C ILE A 113 -1.90 -11.10 -5.58
N SER A 114 -1.13 -12.13 -5.21
CA SER A 114 0.25 -12.28 -5.66
C SER A 114 0.28 -12.59 -7.15
N TRP A 115 0.78 -11.64 -7.95
CA TRP A 115 0.93 -11.85 -9.39
C TRP A 115 1.84 -13.05 -9.66
N SER A 116 2.95 -13.21 -8.94
CA SER A 116 3.86 -14.34 -9.13
C SER A 116 3.31 -15.68 -8.62
N ARG A 117 2.21 -15.70 -7.86
CA ARG A 117 1.48 -16.93 -7.54
C ARG A 117 0.46 -17.28 -8.62
N LEU A 118 -0.30 -16.29 -9.09
CA LEU A 118 -1.37 -16.51 -10.07
C LEU A 118 -0.83 -16.72 -11.50
N ILE A 119 0.16 -15.92 -11.91
CA ILE A 119 0.82 -15.99 -13.22
C ILE A 119 2.35 -15.93 -12.98
N PRO A 120 3.00 -17.08 -12.76
CA PRO A 120 4.34 -17.12 -12.18
C PRO A 120 5.40 -16.27 -12.90
N ASN A 121 5.55 -16.42 -14.21
CA ASN A 121 6.55 -15.65 -14.96
C ASN A 121 6.02 -14.28 -15.43
N GLY A 122 4.96 -13.77 -14.81
CA GLY A 122 4.24 -12.56 -15.20
C GLY A 122 3.39 -12.69 -16.47
N ARG A 123 3.68 -13.70 -17.30
CA ARG A 123 2.94 -14.04 -18.53
C ARG A 123 2.73 -15.55 -18.61
N GLY A 124 1.77 -15.96 -19.43
CA GLY A 124 1.50 -17.35 -19.74
C GLY A 124 0.24 -17.87 -19.04
N PRO A 125 0.13 -19.19 -18.85
CA PRO A 125 -1.05 -19.80 -18.25
C PRO A 125 -1.20 -19.42 -16.77
N VAL A 126 -2.44 -19.41 -16.32
CA VAL A 126 -2.77 -19.30 -14.89
C VAL A 126 -2.26 -20.54 -14.17
N ASN A 127 -1.62 -20.34 -13.02
CA ASN A 127 -1.26 -21.43 -12.12
C ASN A 127 -2.54 -21.97 -11.45
N PRO A 128 -2.95 -23.23 -11.70
CA PRO A 128 -4.18 -23.78 -11.15
C PRO A 128 -4.23 -23.77 -9.62
N LYS A 129 -3.09 -23.94 -8.94
CA LYS A 129 -3.02 -23.95 -7.48
C LYS A 129 -3.10 -22.55 -6.88
N GLY A 130 -2.45 -21.57 -7.50
CA GLY A 130 -2.64 -20.16 -7.15
C GLY A 130 -4.10 -19.72 -7.34
N LEU A 131 -4.73 -20.14 -8.43
CA LEU A 131 -6.15 -19.89 -8.70
C LEU A 131 -7.06 -20.54 -7.65
N GLU A 132 -6.81 -21.81 -7.31
CA GLU A 132 -7.55 -22.55 -6.28
C GLU A 132 -7.45 -21.85 -4.92
N TYR A 133 -6.26 -21.39 -4.52
CA TYR A 133 -6.05 -20.67 -3.27
C TYR A 133 -6.93 -19.41 -3.16
N TYR A 134 -6.88 -18.50 -4.15
CA TYR A 134 -7.67 -17.27 -4.08
C TYR A 134 -9.16 -17.54 -4.19
N ASN A 135 -9.61 -18.52 -4.96
CA ASN A 135 -11.01 -18.94 -4.95
C ASN A 135 -11.45 -19.38 -3.56
N ASN A 136 -10.67 -20.24 -2.91
CA ASN A 136 -10.98 -20.74 -1.57
C ASN A 136 -11.00 -19.62 -0.51
N LEU A 137 -10.05 -18.67 -0.58
CA LEU A 137 -10.04 -17.50 0.31
C LEU A 137 -11.29 -16.64 0.11
N ILE A 138 -11.63 -16.32 -1.15
CA ILE A 138 -12.81 -15.52 -1.49
C ILE A 138 -14.09 -16.21 -1.02
N ASP A 139 -14.23 -17.51 -1.29
CA ASP A 139 -15.42 -18.28 -0.91
C ASP A 139 -15.54 -18.38 0.62
N GLU A 140 -14.43 -18.55 1.33
CA GLU A 140 -14.43 -18.60 2.80
C GLU A 140 -14.82 -17.24 3.40
N LEU A 141 -14.31 -16.12 2.88
CA LEU A 141 -14.72 -14.77 3.31
C LEU A 141 -16.23 -14.57 3.15
N LEU A 142 -16.76 -14.90 1.99
CA LEU A 142 -18.18 -14.74 1.67
C LEU A 142 -19.07 -15.65 2.52
N ARG A 143 -18.59 -16.85 2.86
CA ARG A 143 -19.29 -17.78 3.77
C ARG A 143 -19.51 -17.18 5.16
N HIS A 144 -18.63 -16.29 5.59
CA HIS A 144 -18.74 -15.54 6.85
C HIS A 144 -19.32 -14.13 6.69
N GLY A 145 -19.82 -13.78 5.51
CA GLY A 145 -20.41 -12.46 5.24
C GLY A 145 -19.40 -11.32 5.12
N ILE A 146 -18.10 -11.64 4.96
CA ILE A 146 -17.03 -10.66 4.83
C ILE A 146 -16.81 -10.34 3.34
N GLN A 147 -16.89 -9.06 2.98
CA GLN A 147 -16.74 -8.62 1.60
C GLN A 147 -15.25 -8.61 1.17
N PRO A 148 -14.87 -9.30 0.08
CA PRO A 148 -13.50 -9.27 -0.43
C PRO A 148 -13.21 -7.95 -1.17
N HIS A 149 -12.23 -7.20 -0.69
CA HIS A 149 -11.70 -6.01 -1.36
C HIS A 149 -10.29 -6.32 -1.91
N VAL A 150 -10.16 -6.46 -3.23
CA VAL A 150 -8.93 -6.98 -3.83
C VAL A 150 -8.03 -5.88 -4.36
N THR A 151 -6.75 -5.93 -4.00
CA THR A 151 -5.68 -5.15 -4.60
C THR A 151 -4.94 -6.00 -5.64
N LEU A 152 -4.82 -5.52 -6.88
CA LEU A 152 -4.19 -6.30 -7.95
C LEU A 152 -2.66 -6.34 -7.79
N VAL A 153 -2.01 -5.22 -7.45
CA VAL A 153 -0.55 -5.15 -7.23
C VAL A 153 -0.25 -4.39 -5.95
N ASN A 154 0.59 -4.98 -5.10
CA ASN A 154 1.16 -4.34 -3.92
C ASN A 154 2.68 -4.54 -3.86
N TYR A 155 3.37 -3.98 -4.86
CA TYR A 155 4.84 -4.00 -5.00
C TYR A 155 5.47 -5.38 -5.16
N ASP A 156 4.70 -6.36 -5.61
CA ASP A 156 5.08 -7.77 -5.64
C ASP A 156 5.02 -8.33 -7.07
N HIS A 157 5.37 -7.52 -8.08
CA HIS A 157 5.42 -8.01 -9.46
C HIS A 157 6.46 -9.14 -9.62
N PRO A 158 6.25 -10.07 -10.57
CA PRO A 158 7.16 -11.19 -10.77
C PRO A 158 8.57 -10.74 -11.12
N GLN A 159 9.58 -11.36 -10.50
CA GLN A 159 10.99 -11.05 -10.75
C GLN A 159 11.35 -11.22 -12.23
N ALA A 160 10.70 -12.16 -12.94
CA ALA A 160 10.89 -12.36 -14.38
C ALA A 160 10.64 -11.09 -15.22
N LEU A 161 9.66 -10.25 -14.84
CA LEU A 161 9.38 -8.99 -15.54
C LEU A 161 10.39 -7.89 -15.16
N GLU A 162 10.89 -7.92 -13.92
CA GLU A 162 11.98 -7.06 -13.48
C GLU A 162 13.28 -7.37 -14.22
N ASP A 163 13.62 -8.65 -14.38
CA ASP A 163 14.83 -9.11 -15.06
C ASP A 163 14.78 -8.84 -16.57
N GLU A 164 13.63 -9.06 -17.22
CA GLU A 164 13.52 -8.91 -18.67
C GLU A 164 13.63 -7.45 -19.12
N TYR A 165 13.03 -6.51 -18.38
CA TYR A 165 12.93 -5.13 -18.84
C TYR A 165 12.93 -4.05 -17.75
N GLY A 166 13.26 -4.39 -16.50
CA GLY A 166 13.31 -3.44 -15.39
C GLY A 166 11.94 -3.05 -14.83
N GLY A 167 10.95 -3.92 -14.98
CA GLY A 167 9.64 -3.77 -14.35
C GLY A 167 8.96 -2.45 -14.71
N TRP A 168 8.56 -1.68 -13.69
CA TRP A 168 7.80 -0.43 -13.84
C TRP A 168 8.56 0.74 -14.46
N VAL A 169 9.89 0.66 -14.58
CA VAL A 169 10.66 1.65 -15.37
C VAL A 169 10.34 1.52 -16.86
N SER A 170 9.86 0.36 -17.30
CA SER A 170 9.51 0.12 -18.71
C SER A 170 8.03 0.25 -18.96
N ARG A 171 7.68 0.93 -20.06
CA ARG A 171 6.30 1.01 -20.56
C ARG A 171 5.71 -0.37 -20.91
N LYS A 172 6.53 -1.41 -21.10
CA LYS A 172 6.06 -2.78 -21.33
C LYS A 172 5.18 -3.30 -20.18
N MET A 173 5.47 -2.88 -18.95
CA MET A 173 4.70 -3.25 -17.75
C MET A 173 3.21 -2.93 -17.88
N VAL A 174 2.86 -1.83 -18.57
CA VAL A 174 1.46 -1.43 -18.81
C VAL A 174 0.69 -2.56 -19.50
N LYS A 175 1.27 -3.17 -20.53
CA LYS A 175 0.60 -4.24 -21.30
C LYS A 175 0.49 -5.53 -20.49
N ASP A 176 1.52 -5.87 -19.72
CA ASP A 176 1.54 -7.09 -18.92
C ASP A 176 0.56 -6.99 -17.74
N PHE A 177 0.50 -5.82 -17.10
CA PHE A 177 -0.45 -5.56 -16.02
C PHE A 177 -1.91 -5.60 -16.50
N ILE A 178 -2.22 -5.10 -17.71
CA ILE A 178 -3.56 -5.21 -18.30
C ILE A 178 -3.98 -6.68 -18.46
N GLN A 179 -3.06 -7.54 -18.93
CA GLN A 179 -3.35 -8.96 -19.13
C GLN A 179 -3.54 -9.69 -17.79
N TYR A 180 -2.71 -9.39 -16.80
CA TYR A 180 -2.88 -9.92 -15.45
C TYR A 180 -4.20 -9.47 -14.80
N ALA A 181 -4.55 -8.19 -14.92
CA ALA A 181 -5.81 -7.68 -14.41
C ALA A 181 -7.02 -8.33 -15.09
N ASP A 182 -6.95 -8.56 -16.41
CA ASP A 182 -8.00 -9.27 -17.17
C ASP A 182 -8.25 -10.68 -16.62
N VAL A 183 -7.18 -11.42 -16.29
CA VAL A 183 -7.29 -12.72 -15.60
C VAL A 183 -8.00 -12.55 -14.27
N CYS A 184 -7.56 -11.62 -13.42
CA CYS A 184 -8.18 -11.41 -12.10
C CYS A 184 -9.69 -11.10 -12.21
N PHE A 185 -10.08 -10.23 -13.14
CA PHE A 185 -11.48 -9.89 -13.34
C PHE A 185 -12.29 -11.07 -13.88
N ARG A 186 -11.72 -11.86 -14.79
CA ARG A 186 -12.41 -13.02 -15.35
C ARG A 186 -12.61 -14.13 -14.31
N GLU A 187 -11.59 -14.41 -13.51
CA GLU A 187 -11.60 -15.54 -12.59
C GLU A 187 -12.30 -15.25 -11.25
N PHE A 188 -12.29 -14.00 -10.78
CA PHE A 188 -12.77 -13.64 -9.44
C PHE A 188 -13.87 -12.58 -9.41
N GLY A 189 -14.08 -11.85 -10.50
CA GLY A 189 -15.00 -10.72 -10.52
C GLY A 189 -16.48 -11.08 -10.51
N ASP A 190 -16.82 -12.37 -10.54
CA ASP A 190 -18.18 -12.85 -10.23
C ASP A 190 -18.54 -12.67 -8.74
N ARG A 191 -17.52 -12.61 -7.87
CA ARG A 191 -17.65 -12.51 -6.40
C ARG A 191 -17.00 -11.25 -5.82
N VAL A 192 -15.93 -10.75 -6.45
CA VAL A 192 -15.20 -9.56 -6.00
C VAL A 192 -15.77 -8.30 -6.65
N GLN A 193 -16.30 -7.41 -5.81
CA GLN A 193 -16.89 -6.15 -6.26
C GLN A 193 -15.96 -4.94 -6.11
N TYR A 194 -14.98 -4.97 -5.21
CA TYR A 194 -14.11 -3.81 -4.95
C TYR A 194 -12.68 -4.09 -5.36
N TRP A 195 -12.21 -3.33 -6.35
CA TRP A 195 -10.88 -3.49 -6.94
C TRP A 195 -10.01 -2.26 -6.71
N THR A 196 -8.82 -2.48 -6.17
CA THR A 196 -7.71 -1.51 -6.17
C THR A 196 -6.69 -1.97 -7.20
N THR A 197 -6.33 -1.12 -8.17
CA THR A 197 -5.35 -1.54 -9.19
C THR A 197 -3.95 -1.63 -8.62
N VAL A 198 -3.46 -0.55 -8.01
CA VAL A 198 -2.09 -0.46 -7.49
C VAL A 198 -2.17 0.20 -6.12
N ASN A 199 -1.47 -0.39 -5.15
CA ASN A 199 -1.33 0.21 -3.84
C ASN A 199 -0.32 1.37 -3.87
N GLU A 200 -0.71 2.53 -3.36
CA GLU A 200 0.17 3.63 -2.92
C GLU A 200 1.32 3.95 -3.92
N PRO A 201 1.02 4.31 -5.17
CA PRO A 201 2.04 4.46 -6.21
C PRO A 201 3.10 5.53 -5.89
N ASN A 202 2.73 6.53 -5.09
CA ASN A 202 3.61 7.60 -4.64
C ASN A 202 4.77 7.08 -3.77
N ILE A 203 4.49 6.28 -2.75
CA ILE A 203 5.53 5.72 -1.89
C ILE A 203 6.28 4.58 -2.57
N PHE A 204 5.69 3.95 -3.60
CA PHE A 204 6.42 3.01 -4.45
C PHE A 204 7.53 3.67 -5.25
N GLY A 205 7.21 4.78 -5.92
CA GLY A 205 8.19 5.55 -6.69
C GLY A 205 9.32 6.03 -5.80
N ASP A 206 8.99 6.59 -4.64
CA ASP A 206 9.94 7.09 -3.66
C ASP A 206 10.78 5.97 -3.02
N GLY A 207 10.14 4.96 -2.44
CA GLY A 207 10.81 3.88 -1.72
C GLY A 207 11.68 2.98 -2.62
N SER A 208 11.18 2.64 -3.80
CA SER A 208 11.81 1.63 -4.67
C SER A 208 12.76 2.21 -5.71
N TYR A 209 12.55 3.47 -6.13
CA TYR A 209 13.27 4.08 -7.26
C TYR A 209 13.92 5.45 -6.94
N ASP A 210 13.71 6.01 -5.75
CA ASP A 210 14.47 7.18 -5.25
C ASP A 210 15.41 6.80 -4.11
N THR A 211 14.86 6.38 -2.97
CA THR A 211 15.63 6.07 -1.76
C THR A 211 16.26 4.67 -1.80
N GLY A 212 15.68 3.75 -2.57
CA GLY A 212 16.11 2.37 -2.69
C GLY A 212 15.95 1.57 -1.39
N ILE A 213 15.01 1.93 -0.52
CA ILE A 213 14.72 1.18 0.72
C ILE A 213 13.84 -0.05 0.45
N ALA A 214 13.13 -0.07 -0.68
CA ALA A 214 12.24 -1.14 -1.11
C ALA A 214 12.73 -1.79 -2.42
N PRO A 215 12.30 -3.02 -2.76
CA PRO A 215 12.59 -3.63 -4.05
C PRO A 215 12.08 -2.77 -5.20
N PRO A 216 12.79 -2.68 -6.34
CA PRO A 216 13.99 -3.44 -6.69
C PRO A 216 15.31 -2.73 -6.34
N GLN A 217 15.32 -1.89 -5.31
CA GLN A 217 16.50 -1.17 -4.79
C GLN A 217 17.21 -0.32 -5.84
N ARG A 218 16.50 0.62 -6.45
CA ARG A 218 17.07 1.52 -7.46
C ARG A 218 17.19 2.93 -6.90
N CYS A 219 18.39 3.50 -7.00
CA CYS A 219 18.67 4.86 -6.55
C CYS A 219 19.97 5.38 -7.17
N SER A 220 20.20 6.69 -7.08
CA SER A 220 21.46 7.33 -7.48
C SER A 220 22.48 7.35 -6.34
N PRO A 221 23.74 6.93 -6.57
CA PRO A 221 24.81 7.20 -5.63
C PRO A 221 25.14 8.71 -5.60
N PRO A 222 25.48 9.31 -4.44
CA PRO A 222 25.52 8.73 -3.09
C PRO A 222 24.23 8.93 -2.26
N PHE A 223 23.08 9.21 -2.89
CA PHE A 223 21.90 9.79 -2.22
C PHE A 223 20.83 8.79 -1.77
N GLY A 224 20.94 7.52 -2.18
CA GLY A 224 20.09 6.46 -1.64
C GLY A 224 20.28 6.23 -0.15
N VAL A 225 19.23 5.75 0.51
CA VAL A 225 19.31 5.21 1.88
C VAL A 225 20.13 3.91 1.88
N THR A 226 20.16 3.21 0.75
CA THR A 226 20.96 2.01 0.54
C THR A 226 22.04 2.25 -0.54
N ASN A 227 23.06 1.40 -0.56
CA ASN A 227 24.10 1.45 -1.59
C ASN A 227 23.61 0.76 -2.88
N CYS A 228 22.70 1.42 -3.61
CA CYS A 228 22.18 0.86 -4.86
C CYS A 228 23.27 0.74 -5.91
N SER A 229 23.27 -0.40 -6.61
CA SER A 229 24.19 -0.66 -7.72
C SER A 229 23.71 -0.07 -9.06
N ARG A 230 22.46 0.40 -9.12
CA ARG A 230 21.80 0.91 -10.33
C ARG A 230 20.64 1.83 -9.97
N GLY A 231 20.19 2.62 -10.96
CA GLY A 231 19.02 3.49 -10.84
C GLY A 231 19.33 4.95 -11.13
N ASN A 232 18.28 5.76 -11.19
CA ASN A 232 18.39 7.22 -11.30
C ASN A 232 17.24 7.89 -10.53
N SER A 233 17.54 8.32 -9.30
CA SER A 233 16.62 8.97 -8.37
C SER A 233 15.96 10.23 -8.96
N SER A 234 16.62 10.92 -9.88
CA SER A 234 16.07 12.14 -10.50
C SER A 234 15.07 11.86 -11.63
N THR A 235 14.96 10.63 -12.14
CA THR A 235 14.11 10.32 -13.30
C THR A 235 13.21 9.10 -13.10
N GLU A 236 13.70 8.05 -12.47
CA GLU A 236 12.98 6.77 -12.37
C GLU A 236 11.69 6.82 -11.55
N PRO A 237 11.60 7.55 -10.42
CA PRO A 237 10.34 7.72 -9.70
C PRO A 237 9.23 8.28 -10.61
N TYR A 238 9.55 9.28 -11.44
CA TYR A 238 8.66 9.86 -12.44
C TYR A 238 8.26 8.91 -13.55
N MET A 239 9.21 8.12 -14.05
CA MET A 239 8.89 7.12 -15.05
C MET A 239 7.96 6.03 -14.49
N VAL A 240 8.23 5.56 -13.28
CA VAL A 240 7.47 4.51 -12.61
C VAL A 240 6.05 4.97 -12.31
N VAL A 241 5.87 6.11 -11.63
CA VAL A 241 4.54 6.64 -11.32
C VAL A 241 3.77 6.93 -12.62
N HIS A 242 4.43 7.46 -13.64
CA HIS A 242 3.79 7.68 -14.95
C HIS A 242 3.30 6.36 -15.59
N HIS A 243 4.11 5.31 -15.60
CA HIS A 243 3.69 4.01 -16.12
C HIS A 243 2.60 3.36 -15.26
N VAL A 244 2.64 3.51 -13.94
CA VAL A 244 1.58 3.06 -13.04
C VAL A 244 0.26 3.77 -13.35
N LEU A 245 0.26 5.09 -13.56
CA LEU A 245 -0.95 5.83 -13.91
C LEU A 245 -1.49 5.42 -15.28
N LEU A 246 -0.63 5.18 -16.28
CA LEU A 246 -1.04 4.65 -17.57
C LEU A 246 -1.64 3.23 -17.46
N ALA A 247 -1.02 2.38 -16.65
CA ALA A 247 -1.50 1.04 -16.32
C ALA A 247 -2.86 1.07 -15.63
N HIS A 248 -3.00 1.85 -14.55
CA HIS A 248 -4.25 2.09 -13.84
C HIS A 248 -5.36 2.54 -14.79
N ALA A 249 -5.13 3.61 -15.55
CA ALA A 249 -6.14 4.15 -16.46
C ALA A 249 -6.55 3.13 -17.55
N SER A 250 -5.61 2.32 -18.02
CA SER A 250 -5.88 1.28 -19.02
C SER A 250 -6.67 0.11 -18.44
N VAL A 251 -6.33 -0.34 -17.24
CA VAL A 251 -7.03 -1.40 -16.51
C VAL A 251 -8.45 -0.96 -16.14
N VAL A 252 -8.62 0.24 -15.58
CA VAL A 252 -9.94 0.82 -15.29
C VAL A 252 -10.78 0.87 -16.55
N ARG A 253 -10.24 1.38 -17.66
CA ARG A 253 -10.96 1.42 -18.94
C ARG A 253 -11.38 0.03 -19.41
N SER A 254 -10.51 -0.97 -19.29
CA SER A 254 -10.82 -2.36 -19.63
C SER A 254 -11.94 -2.92 -18.74
N TYR A 255 -11.85 -2.73 -17.42
CA TYR A 255 -12.86 -3.18 -16.45
C TYR A 255 -14.23 -2.58 -16.75
N ARG A 256 -14.30 -1.24 -16.89
CA ARG A 256 -15.56 -0.53 -17.17
C ARG A 256 -16.22 -0.99 -18.47
N LYS A 257 -15.40 -1.27 -19.50
CA LYS A 257 -15.89 -1.70 -20.81
C LYS A 257 -16.38 -3.15 -20.82
N ASN A 258 -15.63 -4.06 -20.20
CA ASN A 258 -15.79 -5.51 -20.42
C ASN A 258 -16.41 -6.26 -19.23
N TYR A 259 -16.42 -5.65 -18.04
CA TYR A 259 -16.73 -6.35 -16.79
C TYR A 259 -17.77 -5.61 -15.94
N GLN A 260 -17.70 -4.29 -15.82
CA GLN A 260 -18.51 -3.55 -14.85
C GLN A 260 -20.03 -3.71 -15.05
N ALA A 261 -20.51 -3.81 -16.30
CA ALA A 261 -21.95 -3.98 -16.57
C ALA A 261 -22.52 -5.31 -16.05
N ARG A 262 -21.68 -6.35 -15.93
CA ARG A 262 -22.08 -7.71 -15.47
C ARG A 262 -21.65 -8.01 -14.03
N GLN A 263 -20.55 -7.42 -13.58
CA GLN A 263 -19.98 -7.65 -12.25
C GLN A 263 -20.41 -6.59 -11.24
N HIS A 264 -20.95 -5.45 -11.70
CA HIS A 264 -21.43 -4.34 -10.87
C HIS A 264 -20.41 -3.79 -9.85
N GLY A 265 -19.12 -4.04 -10.07
CA GLY A 265 -18.07 -3.63 -9.15
C GLY A 265 -17.55 -2.20 -9.34
N PHE A 266 -16.71 -1.82 -8.39
CA PHE A 266 -15.99 -0.57 -8.28
C PHE A 266 -14.50 -0.81 -8.47
N ILE A 267 -13.83 0.14 -9.12
CA ILE A 267 -12.39 0.05 -9.37
C ILE A 267 -11.72 1.41 -9.17
N GLY A 268 -10.60 1.42 -8.45
CA GLY A 268 -9.83 2.61 -8.12
C GLY A 268 -8.36 2.30 -7.86
N LEU A 269 -7.64 3.29 -7.32
CA LEU A 269 -6.27 3.17 -6.82
C LEU A 269 -6.23 3.68 -5.37
N THR A 270 -5.25 3.24 -4.57
CA THR A 270 -5.02 3.81 -3.23
C THR A 270 -3.78 4.68 -3.26
N VAL A 271 -3.79 5.80 -2.52
CA VAL A 271 -2.65 6.74 -2.41
C VAL A 271 -2.28 6.83 -0.94
N TYR A 272 -0.98 6.75 -0.65
CA TYR A 272 -0.51 6.99 0.72
C TYR A 272 -0.59 8.49 0.99
N ALA A 273 -1.38 8.91 1.98
CA ALA A 273 -1.60 10.33 2.23
C ALA A 273 -0.82 10.83 3.45
N TYR A 274 0.08 11.80 3.24
CA TYR A 274 0.63 12.62 4.31
C TYR A 274 -0.22 13.88 4.49
N PHE A 275 -0.53 14.23 5.72
CA PHE A 275 -1.07 15.55 6.02
C PHE A 275 0.06 16.49 6.45
N SER A 276 0.43 17.43 5.58
CA SER A 276 1.44 18.44 5.90
C SER A 276 0.77 19.69 6.49
N VAL A 277 1.38 20.26 7.52
CA VAL A 277 1.02 21.56 8.10
C VAL A 277 2.20 22.52 8.00
N PRO A 278 1.96 23.84 7.91
CA PRO A 278 3.06 24.80 7.87
C PRO A 278 3.82 24.81 9.20
N PHE A 279 5.15 24.90 9.11
CA PHE A 279 6.02 24.92 10.30
C PHE A 279 5.86 26.22 11.10
N THR A 280 5.67 27.34 10.41
CA THR A 280 5.30 28.64 10.97
C THR A 280 4.21 29.32 10.14
N ASP A 281 3.67 30.44 10.62
CA ASP A 281 2.75 31.29 9.85
C ASP A 281 3.44 32.08 8.71
N ALA A 282 4.73 31.86 8.48
CA ALA A 282 5.45 32.49 7.37
C ALA A 282 4.86 32.05 6.02
N LYS A 283 4.82 32.99 5.07
CA LYS A 283 4.28 32.74 3.73
C LYS A 283 5.04 31.62 3.02
N GLU A 284 6.35 31.54 3.25
CA GLU A 284 7.25 30.54 2.67
C GLU A 284 6.88 29.12 3.11
N ASP A 285 6.56 28.95 4.41
CA ASP A 285 6.17 27.66 4.99
C ASP A 285 4.79 27.23 4.49
N ILE A 286 3.84 28.16 4.37
CA ILE A 286 2.51 27.89 3.79
C ILE A 286 2.65 27.40 2.34
N ILE A 287 3.49 28.05 1.54
CA ILE A 287 3.73 27.61 0.15
C ILE A 287 4.47 26.27 0.14
N ALA A 288 5.42 26.04 1.05
CA ALA A 288 6.12 24.76 1.17
C ALA A 288 5.17 23.61 1.51
N THR A 289 4.19 23.82 2.39
CA THR A 289 3.16 22.85 2.71
C THR A 289 2.31 22.49 1.49
N GLN A 290 1.90 23.48 0.69
CA GLN A 290 1.16 23.19 -0.55
C GLN A 290 2.01 22.36 -1.52
N ARG A 291 3.29 22.71 -1.72
CA ARG A 291 4.20 21.92 -2.55
C ARG A 291 4.36 20.48 -2.03
N ALA A 292 4.49 20.31 -0.72
CA ALA A 292 4.59 18.97 -0.12
C ALA A 292 3.33 18.14 -0.39
N ASN A 293 2.14 18.73 -0.22
CA ASN A 293 0.88 18.04 -0.51
C ASN A 293 0.74 17.69 -2.01
N ASP A 294 1.11 18.62 -2.91
CA ASP A 294 1.06 18.38 -4.35
C ASP A 294 2.00 17.25 -4.78
N PHE A 295 3.23 17.19 -4.23
CA PHE A 295 4.20 16.15 -4.56
C PHE A 295 3.92 14.80 -3.90
N LEU A 296 3.51 14.80 -2.63
CA LEU A 296 3.34 13.56 -1.87
C LEU A 296 1.98 12.91 -2.09
N PHE A 297 0.95 13.68 -2.46
CA PHE A 297 -0.42 13.18 -2.64
C PHE A 297 -1.02 13.53 -4.00
N GLY A 298 -0.77 14.73 -4.53
CA GLY A 298 -1.41 15.22 -5.76
C GLY A 298 -0.84 14.68 -7.09
N TRP A 299 0.34 14.05 -7.04
CA TRP A 299 1.12 13.57 -8.19
C TRP A 299 0.46 12.40 -8.94
#